data_AF-A0A3D0JL95-F1
#
_entry.id   AF-A0A3D0JL95-F1
#
_cell.length_a   1.000
_cell.length_b   1.000
_cell.length_c   1.000
_cell.angle_alpha   90.00
_cell.angle_beta   90.00
_cell.angle_gamma   90.00
#
_symmetry.space_group_name_H-M   'P 1'
#
loop_
_entity.id
_entity.type
_entity.pdbx_description
1 polymer ?
#
loop_
_entity_poly.entity_id
_entity_poly.type
_entity_poly.pdbx_seq_one_letter_code
_entity_poly.pdbx_strand_id
1 'polypeptide(L)'
;MLMDFGVGWIRHWRSWVKEKVMRPAWSIIVFTSLSGLGLGMLFWFGLGFVTMTQPIDLLIFSGLALAAVIGGLCSSLFHLGHPERAFRALSQWRSSWLSREGVFAVVTIGVACLYVIFWLTEGLRSAALGMLLAAFSMITVWATAMIYGSLKTIARWYHPLTPWVYVSLSICGGLVAV
;
A
#
# COMPACT_ATOMS: atom_id res chain seq x y z
N MET A 1 -38.23 48.19 -10.10
CA MET A 1 -37.51 47.09 -10.78
C MET A 1 -36.11 47.02 -10.19
N LEU A 2 -35.95 46.37 -9.03
CA LEU A 2 -34.64 46.22 -8.37
C LEU A 2 -33.94 45.01 -9.01
N MET A 3 -32.84 45.27 -9.70
CA MET A 3 -32.04 44.26 -10.38
C MET A 3 -31.21 43.46 -9.35
N ASP A 4 -31.33 42.15 -9.42
CA ASP A 4 -30.74 41.14 -8.54
C ASP A 4 -29.24 40.94 -8.84
N PHE A 5 -28.41 41.95 -8.55
CA PHE A 5 -26.98 41.98 -8.91
C PHE A 5 -26.03 41.25 -7.94
N GLY A 6 -26.53 40.61 -6.88
CA GLY A 6 -25.68 40.04 -5.83
C GLY A 6 -25.38 38.54 -5.90
N VAL A 7 -26.24 37.76 -6.58
CA VAL A 7 -26.28 36.29 -6.36
C VAL A 7 -25.53 35.50 -7.44
N GLY A 8 -25.41 36.05 -8.65
CA GLY A 8 -24.81 35.37 -9.81
C GLY A 8 -23.31 35.09 -9.66
N TRP A 9 -22.54 36.07 -9.19
CA TRP A 9 -21.09 35.93 -9.00
C TRP A 9 -20.74 34.94 -7.88
N ILE A 10 -21.53 34.92 -6.80
CA ILE A 10 -21.36 33.96 -5.69
C ILE A 10 -21.70 32.53 -6.15
N ARG A 11 -22.75 32.36 -6.98
CA ARG A 11 -23.07 31.05 -7.57
C ARG A 11 -21.97 30.55 -8.50
N HIS A 12 -21.44 31.42 -9.38
CA HIS A 12 -20.34 31.09 -10.28
C HIS A 12 -19.04 30.78 -9.53
N TRP A 13 -18.71 31.57 -8.50
CA TRP A 13 -17.56 31.29 -7.63
C TRP A 13 -17.70 29.95 -6.91
N ARG A 14 -18.88 29.64 -6.34
CA ARG A 14 -19.13 28.35 -5.67
C ARG A 14 -19.10 27.17 -6.64
N SER A 15 -19.59 27.30 -7.87
CA SER A 15 -19.51 26.23 -8.87
C SER A 15 -18.06 26.01 -9.32
N TRP A 16 -17.30 27.08 -9.54
CA TRP A 16 -15.90 27.01 -9.94
C TRP A 16 -14.99 26.40 -8.85
N VAL A 17 -15.24 26.74 -7.57
CA VAL A 17 -14.55 26.08 -6.44
C VAL A 17 -14.98 24.61 -6.33
N LYS A 18 -16.27 24.29 -6.49
CA LYS A 18 -16.74 22.88 -6.47
C LYS A 18 -16.14 22.03 -7.59
N GLU A 19 -15.93 22.61 -8.77
CA GLU A 19 -15.29 21.93 -9.91
C GLU A 19 -13.78 21.72 -9.72
N LYS A 20 -13.09 22.62 -9.00
CA LYS A 20 -11.63 22.53 -8.78
C LYS A 20 -11.21 21.68 -7.58
N VAL A 21 -12.13 21.26 -6.72
CA VAL A 21 -11.77 20.44 -5.55
C VAL A 21 -11.47 19.00 -5.99
N MET A 22 -10.21 18.58 -5.89
CA MET A 22 -9.83 17.17 -6.03
C MET A 22 -10.55 16.33 -4.96
N ARG A 23 -11.30 15.31 -5.41
CA ARG A 23 -11.92 14.31 -4.54
C ARG A 23 -11.04 13.06 -4.55
N PRO A 24 -10.36 12.72 -3.45
CA PRO A 24 -9.56 11.51 -3.40
C PRO A 24 -10.47 10.29 -3.58
N ALA A 25 -10.03 9.34 -4.40
CA ALA A 25 -10.74 8.07 -4.54
C ALA A 25 -10.63 7.29 -3.22
N TRP A 26 -11.77 6.96 -2.63
CA TRP A 26 -11.83 6.26 -1.34
C TRP A 26 -11.08 4.92 -1.33
N SER A 27 -11.10 4.19 -2.44
CA SER A 27 -10.32 2.97 -2.62
C SER A 27 -8.83 3.15 -2.50
N ILE A 28 -8.28 4.26 -2.98
CA ILE A 28 -6.85 4.50 -2.92
C ILE A 28 -6.43 4.74 -1.47
N ILE A 29 -7.28 5.41 -0.69
CA ILE A 29 -7.06 5.61 0.75
C ILE A 29 -7.10 4.25 1.46
N VAL A 30 -8.13 3.43 1.20
CA VAL A 30 -8.26 2.09 1.78
C VAL A 30 -7.08 1.19 1.37
N PHE A 31 -6.72 1.21 0.09
CA PHE A 31 -5.57 0.49 -0.46
C PHE A 31 -4.28 0.84 0.28
N THR A 32 -3.88 2.11 0.25
CA THR A 32 -2.60 2.56 0.82
C THR A 32 -2.54 2.37 2.34
N SER A 33 -3.67 2.51 3.03
CA SER A 33 -3.74 2.31 4.48
C SER A 33 -3.66 0.84 4.87
N LEU A 34 -4.46 -0.03 4.25
CA LEU A 34 -4.46 -1.47 4.56
C LEU A 34 -3.18 -2.16 4.09
N SER A 35 -2.73 -1.89 2.86
CA SER A 35 -1.48 -2.47 2.37
C SER A 35 -0.28 -1.96 3.15
N GLY A 36 -0.26 -0.67 3.51
CA GLY A 36 0.78 -0.09 4.35
C GLY A 36 0.87 -0.74 5.73
N LEU A 37 -0.27 -0.98 6.38
CA LEU A 37 -0.36 -1.72 7.65
C LEU A 37 0.15 -3.15 7.49
N GLY A 38 -0.37 -3.90 6.52
CA GLY A 38 -0.01 -5.30 6.30
C GLY A 38 1.47 -5.49 5.97
N LEU A 39 2.04 -4.64 5.11
CA LEU A 39 3.48 -4.66 4.78
C LEU A 39 4.34 -4.27 6.00
N GLY A 40 3.86 -3.36 6.84
CA GLY A 40 4.47 -3.04 8.13
C GLY A 40 4.49 -4.23 9.10
N MET A 41 3.37 -4.95 9.20
CA MET A 41 3.29 -6.17 10.02
C MET A 41 4.27 -7.24 9.52
N LEU A 42 4.31 -7.48 8.21
CA LEU A 42 5.24 -8.45 7.59
C LEU A 42 6.72 -8.04 7.79
N PHE A 43 7.01 -6.75 7.83
CA PHE A 43 8.36 -6.25 8.12
C PHE A 43 8.83 -6.66 9.52
N TRP A 44 8.06 -6.34 10.57
CA TRP A 44 8.41 -6.71 11.94
C TRP A 44 8.40 -8.22 12.17
N PHE A 45 7.48 -8.92 11.50
CA PHE A 45 7.37 -10.38 11.53
C PHE A 45 8.60 -11.07 10.94
N GLY A 46 9.10 -10.55 9.81
CA GLY A 46 10.33 -11.00 9.17
C GLY A 46 11.59 -10.67 9.98
N LEU A 47 11.63 -9.50 10.62
CA LEU A 47 12.77 -9.09 11.45
C LEU A 47 12.91 -9.84 12.78
N GLY A 48 11.89 -10.57 13.21
CA GLY A 48 11.98 -11.37 14.43
C GLY A 48 11.25 -10.78 15.64
N PHE A 49 10.71 -9.57 15.54
CA PHE A 49 10.16 -8.82 16.70
C PHE A 49 8.79 -9.32 17.17
N VAL A 50 8.13 -10.13 16.35
CA VAL A 50 6.87 -10.79 16.70
C VAL A 50 7.16 -12.12 17.40
N THR A 51 6.69 -12.27 18.64
CA THR A 51 6.78 -13.52 19.41
C THR A 51 5.50 -14.33 19.27
N MET A 52 5.64 -15.61 18.95
CA MET A 52 4.52 -16.53 18.75
C MET A 52 4.66 -17.69 19.73
N THR A 53 3.61 -17.99 20.49
CA THR A 53 3.64 -19.02 21.54
C THR A 53 3.09 -20.33 21.02
N GLN A 54 2.07 -20.25 20.16
CA GLN A 54 1.39 -21.39 19.58
C GLN A 54 1.37 -21.30 18.04
N PRO A 55 1.31 -22.44 17.32
CA PRO A 55 1.18 -22.44 15.86
C PRO A 55 -0.06 -21.69 15.34
N ILE A 56 -1.12 -21.60 16.15
CA ILE A 56 -2.32 -20.84 15.79
C ILE A 56 -2.06 -19.33 15.76
N ASP A 57 -1.20 -18.81 16.64
CA ASP A 57 -0.83 -17.39 16.68
C ASP A 57 -0.14 -17.00 15.37
N LEU A 58 0.75 -17.87 14.88
CA LEU A 58 1.45 -17.71 13.61
C LEU A 58 0.45 -17.60 12.44
N LEU A 59 -0.56 -18.46 12.40
CA LEU A 59 -1.60 -18.45 11.37
C LEU A 59 -2.48 -17.21 11.45
N ILE A 60 -2.88 -16.80 12.65
CA ILE A 60 -3.71 -15.60 12.85
C ILE A 60 -2.94 -14.35 12.44
N PHE A 61 -1.70 -14.17 12.94
CA PHE A 61 -0.90 -13.00 12.66
C PHE A 61 -0.57 -12.89 11.16
N SER A 62 -0.03 -13.97 10.58
CA SER A 62 0.32 -13.98 9.15
C SER A 62 -0.92 -13.86 8.26
N GLY A 63 -2.04 -14.48 8.64
CA GLY A 63 -3.32 -14.36 7.97
C GLY A 63 -3.86 -12.93 7.97
N LEU A 64 -3.81 -12.24 9.11
CA LEU A 64 -4.22 -10.82 9.22
C LEU A 64 -3.30 -9.91 8.39
N ALA A 65 -1.99 -10.10 8.47
CA ALA A 65 -1.02 -9.33 7.70
C ALA A 65 -1.24 -9.52 6.19
N LEU A 66 -1.36 -10.77 5.72
CA LEU A 66 -1.63 -11.07 4.32
C LEU A 66 -3.00 -10.58 3.87
N ALA A 67 -4.04 -10.71 4.69
CA ALA A 67 -5.37 -10.19 4.39
C ALA A 67 -5.36 -8.66 4.25
N ALA A 68 -4.59 -7.94 5.08
CA ALA A 68 -4.44 -6.49 4.96
C ALA A 68 -3.72 -6.10 3.66
N VAL A 69 -2.64 -6.80 3.29
CA VAL A 69 -1.93 -6.57 2.02
C VAL A 69 -2.83 -6.86 0.81
N ILE A 70 -3.42 -8.05 0.75
CA ILE A 70 -4.24 -8.50 -0.37
C ILE A 70 -5.53 -7.69 -0.45
N GLY A 71 -6.19 -7.45 0.69
CA GLY A 71 -7.41 -6.63 0.76
C GLY A 71 -7.16 -5.20 0.30
N GLY A 72 -6.02 -4.61 0.68
CA GLY A 72 -5.56 -3.34 0.14
C GLY A 72 -5.39 -3.39 -1.38
N LEU A 73 -4.60 -4.33 -1.90
CA LEU A 73 -4.34 -4.46 -3.34
C LEU A 73 -5.64 -4.67 -4.13
N CYS A 74 -6.54 -5.53 -3.66
CA CYS A 74 -7.85 -5.74 -4.27
C CYS A 74 -8.70 -4.46 -4.29
N SER A 75 -8.61 -3.61 -3.25
CA SER A 75 -9.26 -2.29 -3.22
C SER A 75 -8.85 -1.42 -4.42
N SER A 76 -7.59 -1.49 -4.84
CA SER A 76 -7.08 -0.76 -6.00
C SER A 76 -7.65 -1.30 -7.33
N LEU A 77 -7.92 -2.62 -7.42
CA LEU A 77 -8.45 -3.25 -8.62
C LEU A 77 -9.92 -2.92 -8.86
N PHE A 78 -10.71 -2.67 -7.81
CA PHE A 78 -12.12 -2.30 -7.96
C PHE A 78 -12.33 -0.94 -8.65
N HIS A 79 -11.27 -0.15 -8.86
CA HIS A 79 -11.32 1.12 -9.60
C HIS A 79 -10.82 0.98 -11.03
N LEU A 80 -10.33 -0.19 -11.42
CA LEU A 80 -9.93 -0.48 -12.79
C LEU A 80 -11.18 -0.76 -13.63
N GLY A 81 -11.29 -0.07 -14.77
CA GLY A 81 -12.36 -0.36 -15.73
C GLY A 81 -12.23 -1.73 -16.41
N HIS A 82 -11.02 -2.32 -16.44
CA HIS A 82 -10.70 -3.57 -17.12
C HIS A 82 -9.72 -4.44 -16.28
N PRO A 83 -10.19 -5.03 -15.15
CA PRO A 83 -9.34 -5.77 -14.22
C PRO A 83 -8.67 -6.99 -14.85
N GLU A 84 -9.25 -7.57 -15.91
CA GLU A 84 -8.69 -8.72 -16.64
C GLU A 84 -7.33 -8.41 -17.29
N ARG A 85 -7.00 -7.13 -17.47
CA ARG A 85 -5.74 -6.68 -18.07
C ARG A 85 -4.66 -6.33 -17.04
N ALA A 86 -4.94 -6.48 -15.74
CA ALA A 86 -4.00 -6.16 -14.67
C ALA A 86 -2.65 -6.89 -14.85
N PHE A 87 -2.67 -8.14 -15.32
CA PHE A 87 -1.45 -8.91 -15.62
C PHE A 87 -0.56 -8.25 -16.68
N ARG A 88 -1.15 -7.56 -17.67
CA ARG A 88 -0.35 -6.84 -18.68
C ARG A 88 0.37 -5.65 -18.08
N ALA A 89 -0.19 -5.02 -17.06
CA ALA A 89 0.44 -3.91 -16.36
C ALA A 89 1.73 -4.33 -15.65
N LEU A 90 1.87 -5.60 -15.25
CA LEU A 90 3.09 -6.14 -14.62
C LEU A 90 4.27 -6.30 -15.60
N SER A 91 4.02 -6.28 -16.91
CA SER A 91 5.09 -6.47 -17.92
C SER A 91 6.05 -5.27 -18.02
N GLN A 92 5.64 -4.08 -17.58
CA GLN A 92 6.39 -2.82 -17.74
C GLN A 92 7.19 -2.43 -16.49
N TRP A 93 7.69 -3.42 -15.74
CA TRP A 93 8.32 -3.21 -14.43
C TRP A 93 9.63 -2.41 -14.49
N ARG A 94 10.29 -2.37 -15.66
CA ARG A 94 11.50 -1.56 -15.84
C ARG A 94 11.23 -0.06 -15.91
N SER A 95 10.06 0.35 -16.42
CA SER A 95 9.75 1.76 -16.71
C SER A 95 8.68 2.35 -15.80
N SER A 96 7.81 1.53 -15.20
CA SER A 96 6.65 1.98 -14.43
C SER A 96 6.74 1.61 -12.94
N TRP A 97 6.59 2.60 -12.06
CA TRP A 97 6.50 2.38 -10.60
C TRP A 97 5.27 1.56 -10.21
N LEU A 98 4.14 1.76 -10.91
CA LEU A 98 2.92 0.97 -10.70
C LEU A 98 3.17 -0.52 -10.99
N SER A 99 3.94 -0.81 -12.05
CA SER A 99 4.31 -2.19 -12.37
C SER A 99 5.31 -2.77 -11.35
N ARG A 100 6.25 -1.96 -10.84
CA ARG A 100 7.19 -2.40 -9.80
C ARG A 100 6.46 -2.75 -8.50
N GLU A 101 5.49 -1.93 -8.09
CA GLU A 101 4.65 -2.23 -6.93
C GLU A 101 4.01 -3.62 -7.06
N GLY A 102 3.32 -3.87 -8.18
CA GLY A 102 2.65 -5.16 -8.38
C GLY A 102 3.62 -6.35 -8.37
N VAL A 103 4.78 -6.22 -9.02
CA VAL A 103 5.80 -7.29 -9.02
C VAL A 103 6.35 -7.52 -7.62
N PHE A 104 6.73 -6.47 -6.90
CA PHE A 104 7.27 -6.61 -5.55
C PHE A 104 6.22 -7.11 -4.58
N ALA A 105 4.96 -6.70 -4.69
CA ALA A 105 3.86 -7.21 -3.89
C ALA A 105 3.67 -8.73 -4.06
N VAL A 106 3.69 -9.23 -5.31
CA VAL A 106 3.62 -10.66 -5.59
C VAL A 106 4.80 -11.41 -4.97
N VAL A 107 6.02 -10.87 -5.09
CA VAL A 107 7.21 -11.44 -4.46
C VAL A 107 7.09 -11.44 -2.94
N THR A 108 6.68 -10.33 -2.32
CA THR A 108 6.48 -10.22 -0.86
C THR A 108 5.47 -11.26 -0.37
N ILE A 109 4.32 -11.41 -1.04
CA ILE A 109 3.30 -12.40 -0.69
C ILE A 109 3.87 -13.82 -0.81
N GLY A 110 4.60 -14.12 -1.89
CA GLY A 110 5.24 -15.41 -2.08
C GLY A 110 6.27 -15.74 -0.98
N VAL A 111 7.12 -14.77 -0.63
CA VAL A 111 8.12 -14.92 0.45
C VAL A 111 7.43 -15.07 1.81
N ALA A 112 6.34 -14.34 2.07
CA ALA A 112 5.56 -14.47 3.30
C ALA A 112 4.97 -15.87 3.45
N CYS A 113 4.33 -16.39 2.40
CA CYS A 113 3.79 -17.75 2.38
C CYS A 113 4.90 -18.79 2.61
N LEU A 114 6.05 -18.65 1.92
CA LEU A 114 7.18 -19.55 2.08
C LEU A 114 7.74 -19.53 3.51
N TYR A 115 7.87 -18.34 4.11
CA TYR A 115 8.35 -18.17 5.47
C TYR A 115 7.41 -18.81 6.50
N VAL A 116 6.09 -18.65 6.35
CA VAL A 116 5.09 -19.27 7.23
C VAL A 116 5.08 -20.79 7.08
N ILE A 117 5.09 -21.30 5.84
CA ILE A 117 5.14 -22.75 5.59
C ILE A 117 6.40 -23.36 6.20
N PHE A 118 7.57 -22.74 5.97
CA PHE A 118 8.84 -23.20 6.54
C PHE A 118 8.79 -23.25 8.07
N TRP A 119 8.25 -22.21 8.71
CA TRP A 119 8.14 -22.20 10.18
C TRP A 119 7.18 -23.29 10.67
N LEU A 120 6.05 -23.51 10.00
CA LEU A 120 5.11 -24.57 10.37
C LEU A 120 5.70 -25.99 10.21
N THR A 121 6.54 -26.23 9.21
CA THR A 121 7.11 -27.56 8.96
C THR A 121 8.35 -27.84 9.80
N GLU A 122 9.25 -26.88 9.92
CA GLU A 122 10.54 -27.07 10.62
C GLU A 122 10.48 -26.68 12.11
N GLY A 123 9.40 -26.01 12.54
CA GLY A 123 9.26 -25.51 13.91
C GLY A 123 10.20 -24.35 14.27
N LEU A 124 10.94 -23.81 13.30
CA LEU A 124 12.00 -22.82 13.50
C LEU A 124 11.84 -21.64 12.52
N ARG A 125 12.31 -20.47 12.95
CA ARG A 125 12.33 -19.26 12.12
C ARG A 125 13.57 -19.25 11.22
N SER A 126 13.39 -19.15 9.91
CA SER A 126 14.50 -18.90 8.99
C SER A 126 14.86 -17.42 8.97
N ALA A 127 16.01 -17.06 9.54
CA ALA A 127 16.49 -15.67 9.54
C ALA A 127 16.67 -15.12 8.10
N ALA A 128 17.11 -15.95 7.16
CA ALA A 128 17.28 -15.56 5.77
C ALA A 128 15.94 -15.20 5.10
N LEU A 129 14.92 -16.07 5.24
CA LEU A 129 13.58 -15.81 4.71
C LEU A 129 12.91 -14.63 5.42
N GLY A 130 13.11 -14.48 6.73
CA GLY A 130 12.60 -13.35 7.50
C GLY A 130 13.20 -12.02 7.04
N MET A 131 14.52 -11.95 6.81
CA MET A 131 15.17 -10.75 6.27
C MET A 131 14.70 -10.43 4.84
N LEU A 132 14.53 -11.44 3.99
CA LEU A 132 13.96 -11.24 2.65
C LEU A 132 12.54 -10.70 2.73
N LEU A 133 11.70 -11.26 3.62
CA LEU A 133 10.34 -10.80 3.84
C LEU A 133 10.31 -9.33 4.27
N ALA A 134 11.16 -8.95 5.23
CA ALA A 134 11.26 -7.58 5.70
C ALA A 134 11.71 -6.63 4.59
N ALA A 135 12.76 -7.00 3.86
CA ALA A 135 13.30 -6.19 2.77
C ALA A 135 12.26 -5.98 1.65
N PHE A 136 11.66 -7.07 1.14
CA PHE A 136 10.65 -6.96 0.09
C PHE A 136 9.40 -6.21 0.56
N SER A 137 9.00 -6.31 1.82
CA SER A 137 7.89 -5.51 2.35
C SER A 137 8.16 -4.01 2.23
N MET A 138 9.36 -3.55 2.61
CA MET A 138 9.71 -2.13 2.50
C MET A 138 9.94 -1.69 1.04
N ILE A 139 10.49 -2.56 0.19
CA ILE A 139 10.62 -2.28 -1.25
C ILE A 139 9.24 -2.10 -1.90
N THR A 140 8.26 -2.92 -1.53
CA THR A 140 6.87 -2.78 -2.01
C THR A 140 6.27 -1.44 -1.58
N VAL A 141 6.38 -1.06 -0.29
CA VAL A 141 5.92 0.25 0.21
C VAL A 141 6.61 1.39 -0.55
N TRP A 142 7.91 1.28 -0.77
CA TRP A 142 8.67 2.27 -1.53
C TRP A 142 8.16 2.41 -2.96
N ALA A 143 7.91 1.28 -3.64
CA ALA A 143 7.38 1.28 -5.00
C ALA A 143 6.00 1.97 -5.07
N THR A 144 5.10 1.69 -4.12
CA THR A 144 3.80 2.39 -3.98
C THR A 144 3.99 3.88 -3.80
N ALA A 145 4.89 4.29 -2.91
CA ALA A 145 5.11 5.70 -2.65
C ALA A 145 5.67 6.45 -3.87
N MET A 146 6.51 5.79 -4.67
CA MET A 146 7.09 6.36 -5.88
C MET A 146 6.07 6.55 -7.02
N ILE A 147 4.91 5.89 -6.98
CA ILE A 147 3.79 6.23 -7.87
C ILE A 147 3.40 7.70 -7.66
N TYR A 148 3.36 8.17 -6.41
CA TYR A 148 3.07 9.56 -6.08
C TYR A 148 4.30 10.46 -6.17
N GLY A 149 5.43 9.97 -5.66
CA GLY A 149 6.71 10.70 -5.62
C GLY A 149 7.29 11.07 -6.99
N SER A 150 6.84 10.41 -8.06
CA SER A 150 7.28 10.71 -9.43
C SER A 150 6.34 11.65 -10.22
N LEU A 151 5.19 12.03 -9.66
CA LEU A 151 4.19 12.87 -10.33
C LEU A 151 4.52 14.37 -10.23
N LYS A 152 5.32 14.87 -11.17
CA LYS A 152 5.74 16.28 -11.27
C LYS A 152 4.60 17.29 -11.31
N THR A 153 3.41 16.88 -11.75
CA THR A 153 2.23 17.74 -11.87
C THR A 153 1.63 18.13 -10.52
N ILE A 154 1.91 17.39 -9.45
CA ILE A 154 1.37 17.63 -8.12
C ILE A 154 2.54 17.91 -7.16
N ALA A 155 2.85 19.20 -6.96
CA ALA A 155 3.99 19.65 -6.17
C ALA A 155 4.03 19.10 -4.73
N ARG A 156 2.85 18.84 -4.12
CA ARG A 156 2.77 18.26 -2.77
C ARG A 156 3.18 16.80 -2.70
N TRP A 157 3.13 16.08 -3.82
CA TRP A 157 3.49 14.65 -3.89
C TRP A 157 4.91 14.48 -4.46
N TYR A 158 5.32 15.36 -5.36
CA TYR A 158 6.65 15.38 -5.96
C TYR A 158 7.70 15.94 -4.99
N HIS A 159 8.07 15.14 -3.99
CA HIS A 159 9.08 15.49 -3.00
C HIS A 159 9.93 14.24 -2.64
N PRO A 160 11.25 14.37 -2.41
CA PRO A 160 12.10 13.23 -2.03
C PRO A 160 11.69 12.57 -0.71
N LEU A 161 10.95 13.28 0.16
CA LEU A 161 10.43 12.73 1.42
C LEU A 161 9.18 11.86 1.27
N THR A 162 8.47 11.91 0.14
CA THR A 162 7.26 11.12 -0.09
C THR A 162 7.45 9.63 0.18
N PRO A 163 8.49 8.95 -0.37
CA PRO A 163 8.73 7.54 -0.06
C PRO A 163 9.08 7.29 1.41
N TRP A 164 9.86 8.18 2.03
CA TRP A 164 10.23 8.05 3.45
C TRP A 164 9.02 8.17 4.38
N VAL A 165 8.07 9.04 4.07
CA VAL A 165 6.83 9.17 4.82
C VAL A 165 6.01 7.87 4.75
N TYR A 166 5.87 7.28 3.57
CA TYR A 166 5.13 6.02 3.40
C TYR A 166 5.79 4.87 4.17
N VAL A 167 7.12 4.73 4.04
CA VAL A 167 7.87 3.72 4.80
C VAL A 167 7.71 3.93 6.30
N SER A 168 7.81 5.17 6.79
CA SER A 168 7.67 5.48 8.21
C SER A 168 6.27 5.15 8.72
N LEU A 169 5.23 5.50 7.96
CA LEU A 169 3.85 5.18 8.28
C LEU A 169 3.60 3.67 8.30
N SER A 170 4.16 2.92 7.34
CA SER A 170 4.09 1.46 7.33
C SER A 170 4.79 0.83 8.54
N ILE A 171 6.02 1.27 8.85
CA ILE A 171 6.77 0.75 10.00
C ILE A 171 6.02 1.04 11.31
N CYS A 172 5.58 2.28 11.53
CA CYS A 172 4.84 2.67 12.72
C CYS A 172 3.47 1.98 12.81
N GLY A 173 2.72 1.94 11.71
CA GLY A 173 1.41 1.27 11.66
C GLY A 173 1.53 -0.22 11.93
N GLY A 174 2.52 -0.88 11.33
CA GLY A 174 2.83 -2.29 11.59
C GLY A 174 3.24 -2.54 13.04
N LEU A 175 4.03 -1.64 13.64
CA LEU A 175 4.49 -1.77 15.02
C LEU A 175 3.32 -1.75 16.02
N VAL A 176 2.24 -1.01 15.74
CA VAL A 176 1.04 -1.00 16.59
C VAL A 176 0.33 -2.36 16.63
N ALA A 177 0.53 -3.19 15.60
CA ALA A 177 -0.10 -4.49 15.45
C ALA A 177 0.81 -5.67 15.85
N VAL A 178 2.02 -5.40 16.34
CA VAL A 178 3.08 -6.37 16.72
C VAL A 178 3.27 -6.36 18.22
#